data_AF-A0A7K3KL05-F1
#
_entry.id   AF-A0A7K3KL05-F1
#
_cell.length_a   1.000
_cell.length_b   1.000
_cell.length_c   1.000
_cell.angle_alpha   90.00
_cell.angle_beta   90.00
_cell.angle_gamma   90.00
#
_symmetry.space_group_name_H-M   'P 1'
#
loop_
_entity.id
_entity.type
_entity.pdbx_description
1 polymer ?
#
loop_
_entity_poly.entity_id
_entity_poly.type
_entity_poly.pdbx_seq_one_letter_code
_entity_poly.pdbx_strand_id
1 'polypeptide(L)'
;MHDRSPVLDIAELRDYLNRASGVTGSKAARRVAPFIVEASASPMETTLALLLCLPKQKGGMGLPKPKMNARITIPPNLRRLAKRGYVRADLLWRRQKVLVEYDSNWAHANARSLNADAAKRNVLQRMGYTVITLTKDQVNEWGAFWEFASIVSHALRRGQGRDLGDWTNQQVRLWASRGCGTDCPELPFSADDAPSPRLPQPSLLQEPAQSAGS
;
A
#
# COMPACT_ATOMS: atom_id res chain seq x y z
N MET A 1 -1.66 21.87 7.46
CA MET A 1 -2.59 20.74 7.62
C MET A 1 -2.79 20.51 9.11
N HIS A 2 -3.95 20.87 9.65
CA HIS A 2 -4.27 20.64 11.06
C HIS A 2 -4.51 19.16 11.30
N ASP A 3 -3.93 18.62 12.37
CA ASP A 3 -4.18 17.25 12.82
C ASP A 3 -5.61 17.21 13.39
N ARG A 4 -6.57 16.79 12.58
CA ARG A 4 -7.93 16.55 13.05
C ARG A 4 -8.03 15.11 13.48
N SER A 5 -8.45 14.88 14.72
CA SER A 5 -8.82 13.55 15.16
C SER A 5 -9.94 13.03 14.25
N PRO A 6 -9.91 11.75 13.85
CA PRO A 6 -11.00 11.15 13.09
C PRO A 6 -12.30 11.31 13.89
N VAL A 7 -13.39 11.59 13.18
CA VAL A 7 -14.73 11.80 13.78
C VAL A 7 -15.31 10.48 14.32
N LEU A 8 -14.78 9.35 13.85
CA LEU A 8 -15.25 8.01 14.20
C LEU A 8 -14.07 7.04 14.10
N ASP A 9 -13.86 6.21 15.12
CA ASP A 9 -12.95 5.07 15.03
C ASP A 9 -13.68 3.78 14.60
N ILE A 10 -12.93 2.73 14.27
CA ILE A 10 -13.51 1.48 13.75
C ILE A 10 -14.31 0.72 14.81
N ALA A 11 -14.03 0.91 16.10
CA ALA A 11 -14.78 0.30 17.18
C ALA A 11 -16.16 0.96 17.29
N GLU A 12 -16.20 2.30 17.32
CA GLU A 12 -17.42 3.09 17.31
C GLU A 12 -18.28 2.81 16.07
N LEU A 13 -17.64 2.68 14.89
CA LEU A 13 -18.34 2.29 13.66
C LEU A 13 -18.97 0.90 13.78
N ARG A 14 -18.24 -0.08 14.33
CA ARG A 14 -18.76 -1.45 14.51
C ARG A 14 -19.92 -1.47 15.49
N ASP A 15 -19.80 -0.75 16.60
CA ASP A 15 -20.84 -0.65 17.62
C ASP A 15 -22.10 0.01 17.06
N TYR A 16 -21.93 1.10 16.31
CA TYR A 16 -23.03 1.73 15.58
C TYR A 16 -23.69 0.75 14.60
N LEU A 17 -22.89 0.06 13.78
CA LEU A 17 -23.40 -0.90 12.81
C LEU A 17 -24.10 -2.09 13.46
N ASN A 18 -23.72 -2.52 14.65
CA ASN A 18 -24.41 -3.57 15.38
C ASN A 18 -25.78 -3.13 15.88
N ARG A 19 -25.91 -1.87 16.31
CA ARG A 19 -27.19 -1.28 16.77
C ARG A 19 -28.12 -0.88 15.62
N ALA A 20 -27.58 -0.57 14.44
CA ALA A 20 -28.33 -0.11 13.27
C ALA A 20 -29.01 -1.24 12.47
N SER A 21 -29.63 -2.23 13.14
CA SER A 21 -30.39 -3.28 12.47
C SER A 21 -31.61 -2.68 11.77
N GLY A 22 -31.72 -2.84 10.44
CA GLY A 22 -32.83 -2.31 9.65
C GLY A 22 -32.50 -1.03 8.87
N VAL A 23 -31.36 -0.39 9.13
CA VAL A 23 -30.89 0.76 8.32
C VAL A 23 -30.36 0.24 6.98
N THR A 24 -30.80 0.86 5.88
CA THR A 24 -30.30 0.58 4.53
C THR A 24 -28.78 0.68 4.50
N GLY A 25 -28.12 -0.30 3.88
CA GLY A 25 -26.66 -0.34 3.80
C GLY A 25 -25.94 -0.90 5.03
N SER A 26 -26.60 -1.07 6.18
CA SER A 26 -25.96 -1.59 7.42
C SER A 26 -25.36 -3.00 7.24
N LYS A 27 -26.02 -3.87 6.47
CA LYS A 27 -25.51 -5.22 6.14
C LYS A 27 -24.25 -5.16 5.28
N ALA A 28 -24.21 -4.26 4.29
CA ALA A 28 -23.04 -4.07 3.43
C ALA A 28 -21.87 -3.46 4.22
N ALA A 29 -22.15 -2.44 5.03
CA ALA A 29 -21.17 -1.80 5.90
C ALA A 29 -20.55 -2.79 6.91
N ARG A 30 -21.36 -3.65 7.55
CA ARG A 30 -20.84 -4.73 8.43
C ARG A 30 -19.92 -5.69 7.69
N ARG A 31 -20.21 -6.00 6.43
CA ARG A 31 -19.38 -6.90 5.61
C ARG A 31 -18.01 -6.31 5.28
N VAL A 32 -17.92 -4.99 5.12
CA VAL A 32 -16.66 -4.30 4.77
C VAL A 32 -15.89 -3.77 5.97
N ALA A 33 -16.54 -3.57 7.12
CA ALA A 33 -15.92 -3.08 8.35
C ALA A 33 -14.66 -3.86 8.79
N PRO A 34 -14.56 -5.19 8.61
CA PRO A 34 -13.33 -5.92 8.89
C PRO A 34 -12.14 -5.54 8.00
N PHE A 35 -12.34 -4.89 6.85
CA PHE A 35 -11.30 -4.53 5.88
C PHE A 35 -10.89 -3.06 5.92
N ILE A 36 -11.64 -2.21 6.61
CA ILE A 36 -11.29 -0.81 6.79
C ILE A 36 -9.90 -0.69 7.42
N VAL A 37 -9.11 0.22 6.88
CA VAL A 37 -7.84 0.68 7.44
C VAL A 37 -8.03 2.14 7.82
N GLU A 38 -7.82 2.44 9.09
CA GLU A 38 -8.11 3.76 9.66
C GLU A 38 -7.07 4.80 9.24
N ALA A 39 -7.42 6.08 9.44
CA ALA A 39 -6.55 7.23 9.23
C ALA A 39 -6.09 7.44 7.78
N SER A 40 -6.90 7.06 6.79
CA SER A 40 -6.70 7.46 5.40
C SER A 40 -6.85 8.97 5.23
N ALA A 41 -5.93 9.61 4.52
CA ALA A 41 -5.93 11.06 4.27
C ALA A 41 -6.38 11.41 2.84
N SER A 42 -6.60 10.41 1.98
CA SER A 42 -7.12 10.61 0.62
C SER A 42 -7.87 9.38 0.08
N PRO A 43 -8.79 9.56 -0.88
CA PRO A 43 -9.46 8.42 -1.53
C PRO A 43 -8.48 7.41 -2.14
N MET A 44 -7.35 7.89 -2.68
CA MET A 44 -6.35 7.02 -3.30
C MET A 44 -5.60 6.17 -2.27
N GLU A 45 -5.31 6.71 -1.09
CA GLU A 45 -4.72 5.91 -0.01
C GLU A 45 -5.66 4.80 0.45
N THR A 46 -6.97 5.08 0.54
CA THR A 46 -7.99 4.05 0.83
C THR A 46 -7.99 2.98 -0.25
N THR A 47 -8.03 3.38 -1.52
CA THR A 47 -7.97 2.47 -2.68
C THR A 47 -6.73 1.59 -2.62
N LEU A 48 -5.55 2.19 -2.41
CA LEU A 48 -4.30 1.46 -2.34
C LEU A 48 -4.27 0.47 -1.17
N ALA A 49 -4.76 0.88 0.00
CA ALA A 49 -4.88 0.00 1.17
C ALA A 49 -5.80 -1.20 0.87
N LEU A 50 -6.94 -0.98 0.19
CA LEU A 50 -7.86 -2.05 -0.20
C LEU A 50 -7.24 -3.00 -1.23
N LEU A 51 -6.63 -2.47 -2.29
CA LEU A 51 -5.99 -3.29 -3.32
C LEU A 51 -4.89 -4.18 -2.73
N LEU A 52 -4.08 -3.64 -1.82
CA LEU A 52 -3.01 -4.39 -1.19
C LEU A 52 -3.51 -5.38 -0.12
N CYS A 53 -4.50 -5.01 0.69
CA CYS A 53 -4.80 -5.73 1.94
C CYS A 53 -6.09 -6.56 1.92
N LEU A 54 -6.99 -6.35 0.94
CA LEU A 54 -8.17 -7.21 0.84
C LEU A 54 -7.72 -8.67 0.64
N PRO A 55 -8.48 -9.65 1.16
CA PRO A 55 -8.23 -11.06 0.87
C PRO A 55 -8.20 -11.30 -0.63
N LYS A 56 -7.38 -12.25 -1.08
CA LYS A 56 -7.28 -12.60 -2.51
C LYS A 56 -8.62 -13.05 -3.10
N GLN A 57 -9.44 -13.73 -2.29
CA GLN A 57 -10.82 -14.12 -2.62
C GLN A 57 -11.74 -12.92 -2.94
N LYS A 58 -11.35 -11.72 -2.50
CA LYS A 58 -12.06 -10.46 -2.73
C LYS A 58 -11.31 -9.54 -3.71
N GLY A 59 -10.28 -10.06 -4.37
CA GLY A 59 -9.48 -9.33 -5.36
C GLY A 59 -8.32 -8.50 -4.79
N GLY A 60 -8.05 -8.53 -3.49
CA GLY A 60 -6.85 -7.86 -2.98
C GLY A 60 -5.59 -8.72 -3.11
N MET A 61 -4.44 -8.18 -2.72
CA MET A 61 -3.17 -8.92 -2.69
C MET A 61 -3.01 -9.77 -1.43
N GLY A 62 -3.93 -9.68 -0.46
CA GLY A 62 -3.91 -10.43 0.79
C GLY A 62 -2.77 -10.04 1.73
N LEU A 63 -2.23 -8.83 1.59
CA LEU A 63 -1.16 -8.34 2.48
C LEU A 63 -1.72 -8.01 3.87
N PRO A 64 -0.90 -8.11 4.93
CA PRO A 64 -1.32 -7.68 6.26
C PRO A 64 -1.72 -6.20 6.25
N LYS A 65 -2.62 -5.79 7.14
CA LYS A 65 -3.03 -4.39 7.22
C LYS A 65 -1.87 -3.48 7.68
N PRO A 66 -1.59 -2.37 6.97
CA PRO A 66 -0.66 -1.35 7.44
C PRO A 66 -1.33 -0.46 8.50
N LYS A 67 -0.51 0.35 9.18
CA LYS A 67 -1.00 1.58 9.82
C LYS A 67 -0.92 2.71 8.80
N MET A 68 -2.02 3.39 8.52
CA MET A 68 -1.99 4.52 7.58
C MET A 68 -1.57 5.81 8.26
N ASN A 69 -0.96 6.71 7.48
CA ASN A 69 -0.52 8.04 7.91
C ASN A 69 0.27 8.03 9.23
N ALA A 70 0.99 6.93 9.49
CA ALA A 70 1.63 6.68 10.76
C ALA A 70 2.89 7.56 10.91
N ARG A 71 3.06 8.14 12.10
CA ARG A 71 4.26 8.92 12.43
C ARG A 71 5.45 7.99 12.69
N ILE A 72 6.57 8.29 12.04
CA ILE A 72 7.88 7.69 12.31
C ILE A 72 8.75 8.78 12.92
N THR A 73 9.10 8.65 14.20
CA THR A 73 9.95 9.59 14.92
C THR A 73 11.38 9.53 14.40
N ILE A 74 11.94 10.69 14.03
CA ILE A 74 13.33 10.81 13.60
C ILE A 74 14.22 11.02 14.84
N PRO A 75 15.24 10.16 15.05
CA PRO A 75 16.14 10.29 16.20
C PRO A 75 16.99 11.56 16.08
N PRO A 76 17.39 12.20 17.20
CA PRO A 76 18.08 13.50 17.19
C PRO A 76 19.29 13.58 16.25
N ASN A 77 20.10 12.51 16.18
CA ASN A 77 21.28 12.42 15.33
C ASN A 77 20.99 12.48 13.82
N LEU A 78 19.75 12.18 13.38
CA LEU A 78 19.35 12.24 11.98
C LEU A 78 18.51 13.49 11.63
N ARG A 79 18.14 14.30 12.63
CA ARG A 79 17.28 15.48 12.43
C ARG A 79 17.93 16.57 11.58
N ARG A 80 19.26 16.70 11.61
CA ARG A 80 20.00 17.65 10.76
C ARG A 80 19.76 17.39 9.27
N LEU A 81 19.73 16.11 8.88
CA LEU A 81 19.45 15.69 7.50
C LEU A 81 17.96 15.77 7.17
N ALA A 82 17.09 15.27 8.06
CA ALA A 82 15.64 15.26 7.83
C ALA A 82 14.98 16.65 7.85
N LYS A 83 15.62 17.61 8.54
CA LYS A 83 15.09 18.95 8.87
C LYS A 83 13.75 18.91 9.61
N ARG A 84 13.45 17.81 10.30
CA ARG A 84 12.20 17.56 11.03
C ARG A 84 12.36 16.48 12.10
N GLY A 85 11.48 16.49 13.09
CA GLY A 85 11.47 15.51 14.20
C GLY A 85 10.70 14.22 13.91
N TYR A 86 9.86 14.19 12.88
CA TYR A 86 9.11 13.01 12.44
C TYR A 86 8.76 13.09 10.95
N VAL A 87 8.45 11.95 10.35
CA VAL A 87 7.83 11.83 9.02
C VAL A 87 6.52 11.06 9.13
N ARG A 88 5.63 11.23 8.15
CA ARG A 88 4.45 10.37 7.96
C ARG A 88 4.69 9.45 6.78
N ALA A 89 4.21 8.21 6.91
CA ALA A 89 4.16 7.22 5.86
C ALA A 89 2.70 6.88 5.56
N ASP A 90 2.33 6.84 4.29
CA ASP A 90 0.94 6.64 3.88
C ASP A 90 0.47 5.25 4.28
N LEU A 91 1.29 4.21 4.05
CA LEU A 91 1.09 2.87 4.59
C LEU A 91 2.37 2.40 5.30
N LEU A 92 2.26 2.00 6.57
CA LEU A 92 3.39 1.53 7.37
C LEU A 92 3.17 0.13 7.95
N TRP A 93 4.08 -0.79 7.62
CA TRP A 93 4.26 -2.09 8.29
C TRP A 93 5.43 -2.01 9.25
N ARG A 94 5.16 -1.50 10.46
CA ARG A 94 6.21 -1.14 11.44
C ARG A 94 7.08 -2.31 11.88
N ARG A 95 6.52 -3.53 11.99
CA ARG A 95 7.26 -4.74 12.36
C ARG A 95 8.27 -5.14 11.28
N GLN A 96 7.89 -5.01 10.01
CA GLN A 96 8.72 -5.34 8.85
C GLN A 96 9.66 -4.20 8.45
N LYS A 97 9.49 -3.01 9.04
CA LYS A 97 10.11 -1.76 8.59
C LYS A 97 9.90 -1.49 7.09
N VAL A 98 8.72 -1.79 6.58
CA VAL A 98 8.33 -1.47 5.19
C VAL A 98 7.34 -0.32 5.21
N LEU A 99 7.52 0.64 4.33
CA LEU A 99 6.57 1.71 4.10
C LEU A 99 6.34 1.96 2.62
N VAL A 100 5.09 2.31 2.30
CA VAL A 100 4.66 2.71 0.96
C VAL A 100 4.27 4.18 1.00
N GLU A 101 4.74 4.94 0.02
CA GLU A 101 4.36 6.34 -0.19
C GLU A 101 3.74 6.50 -1.58
N TYR A 102 2.56 7.10 -1.62
CA TYR A 102 1.87 7.46 -2.84
C TYR A 102 2.34 8.84 -3.30
N ASP A 103 3.06 8.87 -4.42
CA ASP A 103 3.54 10.12 -5.00
C ASP A 103 2.47 10.72 -5.92
N SER A 104 1.64 11.59 -5.33
CA SER A 104 0.60 12.32 -6.06
C SER A 104 1.12 13.52 -6.84
N ASN A 105 2.38 13.93 -6.64
CA ASN A 105 2.87 15.26 -7.01
C ASN A 105 4.04 15.25 -8.01
N TRP A 106 4.33 14.10 -8.63
CA TRP A 106 5.47 13.97 -9.54
C TRP A 106 5.50 15.05 -10.64
N ALA A 107 4.33 15.44 -11.18
CA ALA A 107 4.20 16.43 -12.26
C ALA A 107 4.42 17.89 -11.82
N HIS A 108 4.50 18.16 -10.52
CA HIS A 108 4.68 19.52 -9.96
C HIS A 108 5.89 19.60 -9.02
N ALA A 109 6.78 18.62 -9.04
CA ALA A 109 7.98 18.61 -8.21
C ALA A 109 8.95 19.72 -8.63
N ASN A 110 9.46 20.47 -7.66
CA ASN A 110 10.55 21.43 -7.87
C ASN A 110 11.83 20.92 -7.20
N ALA A 111 12.98 21.54 -7.50
CA ALA A 111 14.26 21.11 -6.95
C ALA A 111 14.26 21.04 -5.40
N ARG A 112 13.50 21.90 -4.73
CA ARG A 112 13.38 21.90 -3.26
C ARG A 112 12.62 20.68 -2.75
N SER A 113 11.51 20.30 -3.39
CA SER A 113 10.74 19.10 -2.99
C SER A 113 11.54 17.82 -3.26
N LEU A 114 12.17 17.72 -4.43
CA LEU A 114 13.02 16.57 -4.78
C LEU A 114 14.16 16.35 -3.77
N ASN A 115 14.84 17.43 -3.37
CA ASN A 115 15.89 17.36 -2.35
C ASN A 115 15.34 16.95 -0.97
N ALA A 116 14.15 17.42 -0.60
CA ALA A 116 13.51 17.05 0.65
C ALA A 116 13.10 15.56 0.67
N ASP A 117 12.61 15.04 -0.44
CA ASP A 117 12.21 13.63 -0.59
C ASP A 117 13.42 12.70 -0.62
N ALA A 118 14.51 13.12 -1.27
CA ALA A 118 15.79 12.41 -1.20
C ALA A 118 16.33 12.34 0.24
N ALA A 119 16.34 13.47 0.96
CA ALA A 119 16.78 13.51 2.35
C ALA A 119 15.89 12.64 3.27
N LYS A 120 14.57 12.67 3.06
CA LYS A 120 13.60 11.82 3.76
C LYS A 120 13.89 10.34 3.53
N ARG A 121 14.06 9.93 2.27
CA ARG A 121 14.35 8.54 1.91
C ARG A 121 15.67 8.05 2.53
N ASN A 122 16.72 8.85 2.47
CA ASN A 122 18.03 8.53 3.07
C ASN A 122 17.94 8.30 4.59
N VAL A 123 17.20 9.17 5.29
CA VAL A 123 17.00 9.05 6.75
C VAL A 123 16.23 7.78 7.08
N LEU A 124 15.16 7.48 6.35
CA LEU A 124 14.36 6.27 6.56
C LEU A 124 15.16 5.00 6.29
N GLN A 125 15.94 4.98 5.21
CA GLN A 125 16.86 3.88 4.90
C GLN A 125 17.92 3.69 6.00
N ARG A 126 18.50 4.79 6.52
CA ARG A 126 19.45 4.73 7.65
C ARG A 126 18.81 4.18 8.92
N MET A 127 17.51 4.38 9.11
CA MET A 127 16.73 3.79 10.21
C MET A 127 16.32 2.32 9.96
N GLY A 128 16.71 1.76 8.81
CA GLY A 128 16.46 0.39 8.40
C GLY A 128 15.10 0.17 7.74
N TYR A 129 14.45 1.24 7.25
CA TYR A 129 13.19 1.12 6.52
C TYR A 129 13.42 0.86 5.03
N THR A 130 12.60 -0.03 4.47
CA THR A 130 12.40 -0.16 3.03
C THR A 130 11.30 0.82 2.61
N VAL A 131 11.68 1.83 1.82
CA VAL A 131 10.78 2.86 1.28
C VAL A 131 10.42 2.49 -0.15
N ILE A 132 9.14 2.24 -0.42
CA ILE A 132 8.62 1.88 -1.75
C ILE A 132 7.66 3.00 -2.16
N THR A 133 7.89 3.61 -3.32
CA THR A 133 7.02 4.66 -3.85
C THR A 133 6.13 4.13 -4.96
N LEU A 134 4.91 4.66 -5.04
CA LEU A 134 3.96 4.35 -6.09
C LEU A 134 3.40 5.63 -6.67
N THR A 135 3.48 5.80 -7.99
CA THR A 135 2.87 6.94 -8.67
C THR A 135 1.43 6.64 -9.09
N LYS A 136 0.67 7.69 -9.42
CA LYS A 136 -0.67 7.56 -10.01
C LYS A 136 -0.68 6.69 -11.27
N ASP A 137 0.31 6.82 -12.14
CA ASP A 137 0.37 6.09 -13.40
C ASP A 137 0.60 4.61 -13.16
N GLN A 138 1.45 4.26 -12.19
CA GLN A 138 1.67 2.87 -11.77
C GLN A 138 0.43 2.27 -11.09
N VAL A 139 -0.37 3.04 -10.35
CA VAL A 139 -1.68 2.57 -9.88
C VAL A 139 -2.60 2.28 -11.07
N ASN A 140 -2.53 3.10 -12.10
CA ASN A 140 -3.46 3.09 -13.22
C ASN A 140 -3.10 2.11 -14.35
N GLU A 141 -1.95 1.45 -14.27
CA GLU A 141 -1.52 0.41 -15.19
C GLU A 141 -1.40 -0.92 -14.43
N TRP A 142 -2.05 -1.98 -14.93
CA TRP A 142 -2.24 -3.21 -14.17
C TRP A 142 -0.91 -3.94 -13.93
N GLY A 143 -0.06 -4.03 -14.96
CA GLY A 143 1.25 -4.66 -14.86
C GLY A 143 2.13 -3.97 -13.82
N ALA A 144 2.23 -2.65 -13.88
CA ALA A 144 2.99 -1.83 -12.95
C ALA A 144 2.44 -1.94 -11.53
N PHE A 145 1.11 -1.91 -11.34
CA PHE A 145 0.52 -2.13 -10.03
C PHE A 145 0.84 -3.52 -9.48
N TRP A 146 0.75 -4.55 -10.31
CA TRP A 146 1.06 -5.93 -9.93
C TRP A 146 2.53 -6.11 -9.55
N GLU A 147 3.45 -5.57 -10.34
CA GLU A 147 4.88 -5.57 -10.04
C GLU A 147 5.16 -4.83 -8.74
N PHE A 148 4.57 -3.64 -8.56
CA PHE A 148 4.65 -2.89 -7.32
C PHE A 148 4.16 -3.71 -6.12
N ALA A 149 2.97 -4.31 -6.23
CA ALA A 149 2.41 -5.12 -5.16
C ALA A 149 3.27 -6.35 -4.85
N SER A 150 3.93 -6.91 -5.88
CA SER A 150 4.90 -8.00 -5.73
C SER A 150 6.15 -7.55 -4.98
N ILE A 151 6.67 -6.34 -5.25
CA ILE A 151 7.79 -5.73 -4.50
C ILE A 151 7.41 -5.54 -3.03
N VAL A 152 6.22 -4.98 -2.75
CA VAL A 152 5.73 -4.80 -1.38
C VAL A 152 5.57 -6.15 -0.67
N SER A 153 4.94 -7.12 -1.33
CA SER A 153 4.76 -8.49 -0.83
C SER A 153 6.10 -9.14 -0.48
N HIS A 154 7.10 -9.03 -1.34
CA HIS A 154 8.44 -9.55 -1.10
C HIS A 154 9.10 -8.87 0.11
N ALA A 155 9.02 -7.54 0.21
CA ALA A 155 9.57 -6.79 1.34
C ALA A 155 8.93 -7.18 2.68
N LEU A 156 7.62 -7.47 2.68
CA LEU A 156 6.90 -7.93 3.88
C LEU A 156 7.20 -9.39 4.26
N ARG A 157 7.61 -10.21 3.28
CA ARG A 157 7.88 -11.65 3.41
C ARG A 157 9.34 -12.00 3.71
N ARG A 158 10.15 -11.09 4.26
CA ARG A 158 11.45 -11.42 4.89
C ARG A 158 11.29 -12.32 6.15
N GLY A 159 10.47 -13.38 6.08
CA GLY A 159 10.24 -14.35 7.15
C GLY A 159 9.00 -15.27 7.10
N GLN A 160 8.21 -15.40 6.02
CA GLN A 160 7.07 -16.37 5.99
C GLN A 160 6.78 -17.01 4.60
N GLY A 161 6.43 -18.31 4.63
CA GLY A 161 6.06 -19.17 3.49
C GLY A 161 4.64 -18.95 2.95
N ARG A 162 4.37 -19.50 1.75
CA ARG A 162 3.33 -19.04 0.81
C ARG A 162 2.04 -19.87 0.81
N ASP A 163 0.95 -19.24 0.35
CA ASP A 163 -0.19 -19.89 -0.32
C ASP A 163 -0.58 -19.07 -1.59
N LEU A 164 -0.73 -19.78 -2.73
CA LEU A 164 -0.59 -19.31 -4.11
C LEU A 164 -1.77 -19.74 -5.00
N GLY A 165 -3.01 -19.69 -4.52
CA GLY A 165 -4.16 -19.78 -5.43
C GLY A 165 -4.09 -18.71 -6.54
N ASP A 166 -4.57 -19.03 -7.74
CA ASP A 166 -4.74 -18.08 -8.84
C ASP A 166 -6.00 -17.24 -8.61
N TRP A 167 -5.81 -15.95 -8.35
CA TRP A 167 -6.86 -14.97 -8.08
C TRP A 167 -6.83 -13.82 -9.08
N THR A 168 -6.11 -13.99 -10.19
CA THR A 168 -5.78 -12.91 -11.13
C THR A 168 -7.04 -12.20 -11.60
N ASN A 169 -8.11 -12.94 -11.91
CA ASN A 169 -9.39 -12.39 -12.36
C ASN A 169 -10.09 -11.53 -11.29
N GLN A 170 -10.12 -11.96 -10.03
CA GLN A 170 -10.69 -11.17 -8.94
C GLN A 170 -9.85 -9.92 -8.69
N GLN A 171 -8.52 -10.02 -8.82
CA GLN A 171 -7.62 -8.91 -8.57
C GLN A 171 -7.68 -7.85 -9.66
N VAL A 172 -7.76 -8.28 -10.92
CA VAL A 172 -8.07 -7.42 -12.07
C VAL A 172 -9.39 -6.69 -11.89
N ARG A 173 -10.46 -7.42 -11.49
CA ARG A 173 -11.79 -6.81 -11.26
C ARG A 173 -11.76 -5.73 -10.19
N LEU A 174 -11.15 -6.03 -9.04
CA LEU A 174 -11.01 -5.05 -7.97
C LEU A 174 -10.18 -3.85 -8.43
N TRP A 175 -9.04 -4.11 -9.07
CA TRP A 175 -8.17 -3.07 -9.61
C TRP A 175 -8.91 -2.18 -10.60
N ALA A 176 -9.65 -2.73 -11.56
CA ALA A 176 -10.38 -1.94 -12.56
C ALA A 176 -11.51 -1.10 -11.94
N SER A 177 -12.10 -1.56 -10.83
CA SER A 177 -13.11 -0.78 -10.09
C SER A 177 -12.54 0.41 -9.32
N ARG A 178 -11.21 0.59 -9.28
CA ARG A 178 -10.55 1.70 -8.59
C ARG A 178 -11.05 3.04 -9.16
N GLY A 179 -11.59 3.90 -8.30
CA GLY A 179 -12.09 5.22 -8.70
C GLY A 179 -13.51 5.24 -9.28
N CYS A 180 -14.17 4.08 -9.45
CA CYS A 180 -15.59 4.02 -9.77
C CYS A 180 -16.44 4.01 -8.49
N GLY A 181 -17.57 4.73 -8.52
CA GLY A 181 -18.67 4.53 -7.58
C GLY A 181 -19.42 3.22 -7.89
N THR A 182 -20.70 3.13 -7.50
CA THR A 182 -21.56 1.95 -7.76
C THR A 182 -21.79 1.63 -9.23
N ASP A 183 -21.44 2.54 -10.14
CA ASP A 183 -21.57 2.37 -11.58
C ASP A 183 -20.19 2.01 -12.16
N CYS A 184 -19.93 0.70 -12.28
CA CYS A 184 -18.74 0.19 -12.97
C CYS A 184 -19.02 0.16 -14.48
N PRO A 185 -18.19 0.80 -15.34
CA PRO A 185 -18.16 0.47 -16.75
C PRO A 185 -17.59 -0.95 -16.94
N GLU A 186 -17.99 -1.62 -18.03
CA GLU A 186 -17.40 -2.89 -18.43
C GLU A 186 -15.86 -2.77 -18.48
N LEU A 187 -15.18 -3.80 -17.95
CA LEU A 187 -13.74 -3.85 -17.86
C LEU A 187 -13.13 -3.64 -19.26
N PRO A 188 -12.11 -2.77 -19.42
CA PRO A 188 -11.49 -2.53 -20.73
C PRO A 188 -10.71 -3.73 -21.29
N PHE A 189 -10.72 -4.88 -20.61
CA PHE A 189 -10.16 -6.15 -21.04
C PHE A 189 -10.94 -7.30 -20.41
N SER A 190 -11.14 -8.40 -21.15
CA SER A 190 -11.63 -9.65 -20.57
C SER A 190 -10.66 -10.12 -19.50
N ALA A 191 -11.17 -10.78 -18.46
CA ALA A 191 -10.31 -11.38 -17.44
C ALA A 191 -9.32 -12.40 -18.07
N ASP A 192 -9.67 -12.96 -19.22
CA ASP A 192 -8.83 -13.86 -20.03
C ASP A 192 -7.76 -13.14 -20.88
N ASP A 193 -7.93 -11.83 -21.12
CA ASP A 193 -6.99 -10.98 -21.88
C ASP A 193 -6.02 -10.20 -20.98
N ALA A 194 -6.17 -10.32 -19.66
CA ALA A 194 -5.23 -9.72 -18.72
C ALA A 194 -3.84 -10.34 -19.01
N PRO A 195 -2.82 -9.53 -19.34
CA PRO A 195 -1.52 -10.08 -19.67
C PRO A 195 -1.05 -10.90 -18.48
N SER A 196 -0.80 -12.20 -18.71
CA SER A 196 -0.19 -13.08 -17.72
C SER A 196 0.98 -12.32 -17.09
N PRO A 197 1.05 -12.20 -15.76
CA PRO A 197 2.17 -11.50 -15.14
C PRO A 197 3.42 -12.20 -15.66
N ARG A 198 4.25 -11.46 -16.40
CA ARG A 198 5.59 -11.94 -16.74
C ARG A 198 6.30 -12.07 -15.41
N LEU A 199 6.23 -13.26 -14.82
CA LEU A 199 7.00 -13.59 -13.64
C LEU A 199 8.45 -13.24 -14.00
N PRO A 200 9.12 -12.38 -13.22
CA PRO A 200 10.52 -12.10 -13.47
C PRO A 200 11.26 -13.44 -13.47
N GLN A 201 11.97 -13.71 -14.57
CA GLN A 201 12.85 -14.88 -14.68
C GLN A 201 13.85 -14.84 -13.51
N PRO A 202 14.25 -15.98 -12.92
CA PRO A 202 15.03 -16.02 -11.67
C PRO A 202 16.49 -15.51 -11.77
N SER A 203 16.84 -14.63 -12.70
CA SER A 203 18.24 -14.35 -13.06
C SER A 203 18.90 -13.14 -12.37
N LEU A 204 18.36 -12.61 -11.26
CA LEU A 204 19.00 -11.52 -10.50
C LEU A 204 19.32 -11.84 -9.02
N LEU A 205 19.31 -13.12 -8.65
CA LEU A 205 19.93 -13.60 -7.41
C LEU A 205 21.13 -14.49 -7.75
N GLN A 206 22.15 -13.93 -8.39
CA GLN A 206 23.48 -14.52 -8.28
C GLN A 206 24.01 -14.13 -6.89
N GLU A 207 24.21 -15.14 -6.05
CA GLU A 207 24.92 -14.97 -4.79
C GLU A 207 26.32 -14.41 -5.06
N PRO A 208 26.85 -13.52 -4.19
CA PRO A 208 28.23 -13.08 -4.31
C PRO A 208 29.15 -14.30 -4.21
N ALA A 209 30.04 -14.44 -5.20
CA ALA A 209 31.05 -15.49 -5.27
C ALA A 209 31.79 -15.60 -3.93
N GLN A 210 31.80 -16.82 -3.38
CA GLN A 210 32.64 -17.15 -2.23
C GLN A 210 34.10 -16.93 -2.62
N SER A 211 34.78 -16.05 -1.89
CA SER A 211 36.23 -15.90 -1.97
C SER A 211 36.87 -17.17 -1.40
N ALA A 212 37.29 -18.07 -2.28
CA ALA A 212 38.22 -19.13 -1.92
C ALA A 212 39.60 -18.52 -1.74
N GLY A 213 40.16 -18.67 -0.53
CA GLY A 213 41.53 -18.31 -0.24
C GLY A 213 42.52 -19.21 -0.96
N SER A 214 43.68 -18.64 -1.24
CA SER A 214 45.00 -19.27 -1.19
C SER A 214 46.02 -18.16 -0.97
#